data_AF-A0A4Y2PW37-F1
#
_entry.id   AF-A0A4Y2PW37-F1
#
_cell.length_a   1.000
_cell.length_b   1.000
_cell.length_c   1.000
_cell.angle_alpha   90.00
_cell.angle_beta   90.00
_cell.angle_gamma   90.00
#
_symmetry.space_group_name_H-M   'P 1'
#
loop_
_entity.id
_entity.type
_entity.pdbx_description
1 polymer ?
#
loop_
_entity_poly.entity_id
_entity_poly.type
_entity_poly.pdbx_seq_one_letter_code
_entity_poly.pdbx_strand_id
1 'polypeptide(L)'
;MQNIPGKTASRIPCGYAYLIIGPNGFPLKPVTVYRGSDAVDHFITSIVREKDILAKKLHTITPMHMTTRDLEEFQKVTHCNLCKKWLGKDRGLGKLQDHEIDVIPNNIENYISFSIRRKENPVTLQFVNSFQFLNTSLQKLVENLDHSKFSIMQSCFSSPHRHLLLKKGIYPYEYMSSFSKFEETQLPPRSAFHSSLVNEGISEADYEHAQNVRKCFEIKNLGEYHDLYVKTDVILLSDVFENFRKLTQNFYQLDAAHMLTSPGLP
;
A
#
# COMPACT_ATOMS: atom_id res chain seq x y z
N MET A 1 -24.95 3.39 11.29
CA MET A 1 -24.05 2.28 11.70
C MET A 1 -24.92 1.14 12.20
N GLN A 2 -25.08 0.07 11.42
CA GLN A 2 -25.82 -1.11 11.87
C GLN A 2 -24.83 -2.17 12.33
N ASN A 3 -24.96 -2.59 13.60
CA ASN A 3 -24.20 -3.69 14.18
C ASN A 3 -24.68 -5.00 13.55
N ILE A 4 -23.77 -5.71 12.86
CA ILE A 4 -23.98 -7.06 12.37
C ILE A 4 -23.76 -8.01 13.57
N PRO A 5 -24.72 -8.88 13.93
CA PRO A 5 -24.57 -9.80 15.06
C PRO A 5 -23.57 -10.91 14.71
N GLY A 6 -22.55 -11.12 15.56
CA GLY A 6 -21.62 -12.25 15.45
C GLY A 6 -20.12 -11.94 15.57
N LYS A 7 -19.70 -10.66 15.55
CA LYS A 7 -18.31 -10.26 15.82
C LYS A 7 -18.19 -9.64 17.22
N THR A 8 -17.70 -10.42 18.18
CA THR A 8 -17.54 -10.01 19.58
C THR A 8 -16.35 -9.06 19.84
N ALA A 9 -15.69 -8.55 18.80
CA ALA A 9 -14.61 -7.56 18.94
C ALA A 9 -14.68 -6.52 17.81
N SER A 10 -15.12 -5.30 18.13
CA SER A 10 -14.97 -4.14 17.24
C SER A 10 -13.51 -3.71 17.26
N ARG A 11 -12.75 -4.03 16.20
CA ARG A 11 -11.38 -3.53 16.04
C ARG A 11 -11.43 -2.14 15.44
N ILE A 12 -11.05 -1.13 16.21
CA ILE A 12 -10.99 0.26 15.77
C ILE A 12 -9.56 0.54 15.26
N PRO A 13 -9.39 0.97 13.99
CA PRO A 13 -8.08 1.36 13.48
C PRO A 13 -7.50 2.52 14.29
N CYS A 14 -6.24 2.39 14.73
CA CYS A 14 -5.55 3.39 15.54
C CYS A 14 -4.39 4.07 14.81
N GLY A 15 -4.02 3.58 13.62
CA GLY A 15 -2.95 4.12 12.80
C GLY A 15 -2.83 3.38 11.47
N TYR A 16 -2.05 3.96 10.56
CA TYR A 16 -1.74 3.39 9.25
C TYR A 16 -0.39 3.89 8.75
N ALA A 17 0.15 3.20 7.74
CA ALA A 17 1.21 3.72 6.90
C ALA A 17 0.86 3.54 5.42
N TYR A 18 1.44 4.38 4.57
CA TYR A 18 1.43 4.15 3.13
C TYR A 18 2.71 4.69 2.48
N LEU A 19 3.05 4.10 1.33
CA LEU A 19 4.17 4.46 0.49
C LEU A 19 3.67 4.71 -0.93
N ILE A 20 4.21 5.73 -1.59
CA ILE A 20 3.94 6.00 -3.01
C ILE A 20 5.19 5.65 -3.80
N ILE A 21 5.07 4.66 -4.66
CA ILE A 21 6.15 4.18 -5.52
C ILE A 21 5.93 4.75 -6.92
N GLY A 22 7.00 5.30 -7.50
CA GLY A 22 6.99 5.85 -8.85
C GLY A 22 7.09 4.78 -9.93
N PRO A 23 6.94 5.16 -11.21
CA PRO A 23 7.13 4.24 -12.34
C PRO A 23 8.51 3.59 -12.40
N ASN A 24 9.53 4.21 -11.77
CA ASN A 24 10.89 3.69 -11.67
C ASN A 24 11.07 2.63 -10.56
N GLY A 25 10.01 2.28 -9.83
CA GLY A 25 10.06 1.31 -8.73
C GLY A 25 10.67 1.84 -7.43
N PHE A 26 10.83 3.16 -7.29
CA PHE A 26 11.35 3.80 -6.08
C PHE A 26 10.33 4.73 -5.41
N PRO A 27 10.45 4.94 -4.09
CA PRO A 27 9.61 5.91 -3.37
C PRO A 27 9.66 7.32 -3.97
N LEU A 28 8.49 7.92 -4.21
CA LEU A 28 8.39 9.32 -4.63
C LEU A 28 8.52 10.31 -3.47
N LYS A 29 8.29 9.84 -2.25
CA LYS A 29 8.39 10.59 -1.00
C LYS A 29 8.66 9.64 0.17
N PRO A 30 9.09 10.15 1.35
CA PRO A 30 9.19 9.34 2.56
C PRO A 30 7.87 8.63 2.90
N VAL A 31 7.98 7.45 3.52
CA VAL A 31 6.81 6.69 3.99
C VAL A 31 5.99 7.55 4.95
N THR A 32 4.69 7.64 4.68
CA THR A 32 3.77 8.36 5.54
C THR A 32 3.27 7.41 6.61
N VAL A 33 3.37 7.82 7.88
CA VAL A 33 2.86 7.09 9.04
C VAL A 33 1.95 8.04 9.80
N TYR A 34 0.81 7.52 10.26
CA TYR A 34 -0.15 8.28 11.04
C TYR A 34 -0.71 7.40 12.16
N ARG A 35 -0.90 7.99 13.34
CA ARG A 35 -1.54 7.36 14.50
C ARG A 35 -2.50 8.36 15.13
N GLY A 36 -3.75 7.96 15.31
CA GLY A 36 -4.83 8.83 15.79
C GLY A 36 -6.18 8.13 15.80
N SER A 37 -7.12 8.61 16.60
CA SER A 37 -8.46 8.02 16.74
C SER A 37 -9.30 8.13 15.46
N ASP A 38 -8.99 9.11 14.63
CA ASP A 38 -9.57 9.40 13.31
C ASP A 38 -8.77 8.75 12.16
N ALA A 39 -8.00 7.68 12.45
CA ALA A 39 -7.13 7.03 11.47
C ALA A 39 -7.81 6.68 10.13
N VAL A 40 -9.08 6.26 10.17
CA VAL A 40 -9.85 5.94 8.95
C VAL A 40 -10.12 7.19 8.11
N ASP A 41 -10.68 8.24 8.72
CA ASP A 41 -11.01 9.48 8.01
C ASP A 41 -9.75 10.19 7.52
N HIS A 42 -8.70 10.19 8.35
CA HIS A 42 -7.40 10.74 8.01
C HIS A 42 -6.74 9.97 6.86
N PHE A 43 -6.87 8.64 6.81
CA PHE A 43 -6.37 7.81 5.71
C PHE A 43 -7.04 8.17 4.39
N ILE A 44 -8.36 8.19 4.35
CA ILE A 44 -9.12 8.51 3.14
C ILE A 44 -8.77 9.92 2.66
N THR A 45 -8.76 10.90 3.57
CA THR A 45 -8.40 12.29 3.25
C THR A 45 -6.98 12.40 2.71
N SER A 46 -6.03 11.70 3.33
CA SER A 46 -4.63 11.69 2.89
C SER A 46 -4.48 11.10 1.50
N ILE A 47 -5.06 9.93 1.23
CA ILE A 47 -4.92 9.25 -0.06
C ILE A 47 -5.62 10.01 -1.20
N VAL A 48 -6.78 10.63 -0.94
CA VAL A 48 -7.44 11.51 -1.92
C VAL A 48 -6.58 12.74 -2.22
N ARG A 49 -5.96 13.34 -1.19
CA ARG A 49 -5.03 14.46 -1.37
C ARG A 49 -3.82 14.07 -2.22
N GLU A 50 -3.22 12.91 -1.97
CA GLU A 50 -2.11 12.39 -2.77
C GLU A 50 -2.51 12.15 -4.22
N LYS A 51 -3.69 11.54 -4.45
CA LYS A 51 -4.26 11.37 -5.79
C LYS A 51 -4.38 12.71 -6.52
N ASP A 52 -4.90 13.74 -5.86
CA ASP A 52 -5.06 15.06 -6.48
C ASP A 52 -3.72 15.75 -6.77
N ILE A 53 -2.70 15.57 -5.92
CA ILE A 53 -1.34 16.06 -6.17
C ILE A 53 -0.72 15.34 -7.39
N LEU A 54 -0.84 14.01 -7.44
CA LEU A 54 -0.32 13.19 -8.53
C LEU A 54 -1.03 13.50 -9.85
N ALA A 55 -2.35 13.69 -9.82
CA ALA A 55 -3.13 14.01 -11.00
C ALA A 55 -2.71 15.38 -11.59
N LYS A 56 -2.41 16.38 -10.76
CA LYS A 56 -1.84 17.65 -11.23
C LYS A 56 -0.51 17.46 -11.93
N LYS A 57 0.39 16.62 -11.39
CA LYS A 57 1.69 16.31 -12.03
C LYS A 57 1.52 15.58 -13.36
N LEU A 58 0.56 14.67 -13.47
CA LEU A 58 0.24 13.96 -14.72
C LEU A 58 -0.40 14.86 -15.78
N HIS A 59 -1.00 15.99 -15.37
CA HIS A 59 -1.59 16.98 -16.29
C HIS A 59 -0.61 18.10 -16.67
N THR A 60 0.56 18.17 -16.03
CA THR A 60 1.63 19.05 -16.47
C THR A 60 2.13 18.55 -17.81
N ILE A 61 1.84 19.29 -18.89
CA ILE A 61 2.38 19.02 -20.23
C ILE A 61 3.90 19.26 -20.16
N THR A 62 4.67 18.20 -19.93
CA THR A 62 6.10 18.21 -20.25
C THR A 62 6.23 18.23 -21.76
N PRO A 63 7.04 19.14 -22.35
CA PRO A 63 7.26 19.17 -23.79
C PRO A 63 7.69 17.78 -24.27
N MET A 64 6.86 17.16 -25.08
CA MET A 64 7.21 15.91 -25.74
C MET A 64 8.35 16.23 -26.70
N HIS A 65 9.51 15.58 -26.54
CA HIS A 65 10.63 15.76 -27.46
C HIS A 65 10.34 14.99 -28.76
N MET A 66 9.37 15.47 -29.53
CA MET A 66 8.96 14.87 -30.80
C MET A 66 9.98 15.18 -31.87
N THR A 67 10.45 14.16 -32.56
CA THR A 67 11.19 14.34 -33.82
C THR A 67 10.23 14.81 -34.91
N THR A 68 10.75 15.37 -36.01
CA THR A 68 9.93 15.79 -37.17
C THR A 68 9.05 14.65 -37.69
N ARG A 69 9.54 13.41 -37.58
CA ARG A 69 8.81 12.19 -37.98
C ARG A 69 7.61 11.89 -37.08
N ASP A 70 7.77 12.05 -35.76
CA ASP A 70 6.69 11.77 -34.79
C ASP A 70 5.52 12.76 -34.96
N LEU A 71 5.82 14.01 -35.33
CA LEU A 71 4.83 15.03 -35.68
C LEU A 71 4.04 14.68 -36.95
N GLU A 72 4.72 14.18 -37.98
CA GLU A 72 4.06 13.75 -39.23
C GLU A 72 3.16 12.52 -39.02
N GLU A 73 3.58 11.58 -38.18
CA GLU A 73 2.76 10.41 -37.83
C GLU A 73 1.57 10.82 -36.97
N PHE A 74 1.76 11.70 -36.00
CA PHE A 74 0.67 12.18 -35.15
C PHE A 74 -0.42 12.94 -35.94
N GLN A 75 -0.03 13.78 -36.90
CA GLN A 75 -0.98 14.56 -37.72
C GLN A 75 -1.82 13.71 -38.68
N LYS A 76 -1.34 12.51 -39.04
CA LYS A 76 -2.07 11.59 -39.93
C LYS A 76 -3.12 10.74 -39.21
N VAL A 77 -3.09 10.68 -37.88
CA VAL A 77 -3.97 9.81 -37.09
C VAL A 77 -5.36 10.42 -36.96
N THR A 78 -6.34 9.83 -37.64
CA THR A 78 -7.76 10.23 -37.63
C THR A 78 -8.59 9.45 -36.60
N HIS A 79 -8.04 8.39 -36.04
CA HIS A 79 -8.70 7.47 -35.11
C HIS A 79 -7.81 7.20 -33.90
N CYS A 80 -8.39 7.15 -32.70
CA CYS A 80 -7.65 6.88 -31.48
C CYS A 80 -6.95 5.52 -31.56
N ASN A 81 -5.63 5.48 -31.42
CA ASN A 81 -4.88 4.22 -31.54
C ASN A 81 -5.20 3.20 -30.45
N LEU A 82 -5.75 3.63 -29.32
CA LEU A 82 -6.16 2.77 -28.21
C LEU A 82 -7.58 2.22 -28.38
N CYS A 83 -8.56 3.06 -28.71
CA CYS A 83 -9.98 2.66 -28.76
C CYS A 83 -10.58 2.60 -30.17
N LYS A 84 -9.79 2.91 -31.20
CA LYS A 84 -10.12 2.90 -32.64
C LYS A 84 -11.29 3.80 -33.05
N LYS A 85 -11.80 4.65 -32.15
CA LYS A 85 -12.86 5.62 -32.44
C LYS A 85 -12.31 6.86 -33.14
N TRP A 86 -13.14 7.47 -33.97
CA TRP A 86 -12.82 8.71 -34.69
C TRP A 86 -12.60 9.87 -33.72
N LEU A 87 -11.53 10.64 -33.92
CA LEU A 87 -11.17 11.79 -33.08
C LEU A 87 -11.85 13.05 -33.65
N GLY A 88 -13.01 13.43 -33.11
CA GLY A 88 -13.76 14.62 -33.52
C GLY A 88 -13.17 15.96 -33.05
N LYS A 89 -13.79 17.08 -33.48
CA LYS A 89 -13.23 18.45 -33.38
C LYS A 89 -13.47 19.24 -32.08
N ASP A 90 -14.31 18.79 -31.16
CA ASP A 90 -14.70 19.62 -30.01
C ASP A 90 -14.04 19.20 -28.70
N ARG A 91 -13.35 20.16 -28.06
CA ARG A 91 -12.73 20.05 -26.73
C ARG A 91 -13.43 21.03 -25.79
N GLY A 92 -14.19 20.54 -24.82
CA GLY A 92 -14.81 21.36 -23.79
C GLY A 92 -15.30 20.54 -22.60
N LEU A 93 -14.88 20.93 -21.39
CA LEU A 93 -15.21 20.34 -20.08
C LEU A 93 -16.23 21.22 -19.33
N GLY A 94 -17.14 20.62 -18.57
CA GLY A 94 -18.06 21.34 -17.67
C GLY A 94 -18.72 20.51 -16.54
N LYS A 95 -18.41 20.92 -15.30
CA LYS A 95 -19.15 21.01 -14.02
C LYS A 95 -19.64 19.78 -13.21
N LEU A 96 -18.83 19.44 -12.20
CA LEU A 96 -19.01 19.23 -10.74
C LEU A 96 -20.20 18.44 -10.13
N GLN A 97 -19.87 17.22 -9.68
CA GLN A 97 -20.19 16.60 -8.37
C GLN A 97 -19.14 15.50 -8.14
N ASP A 98 -18.16 15.76 -7.27
CA ASP A 98 -16.77 15.50 -7.68
C ASP A 98 -16.20 14.10 -7.47
N HIS A 99 -16.81 13.18 -6.73
CA HIS A 99 -16.23 11.85 -6.52
C HIS A 99 -17.29 10.74 -6.60
N GLU A 100 -16.99 9.71 -7.39
CA GLU A 100 -17.74 8.47 -7.44
C GLU A 100 -16.89 7.33 -6.88
N ILE A 101 -17.48 6.53 -6.00
CA ILE A 101 -16.88 5.30 -5.48
C ILE A 101 -17.52 4.14 -6.23
N ASP A 102 -16.71 3.36 -6.92
CA ASP A 102 -17.12 2.13 -7.59
C ASP A 102 -16.53 0.93 -6.85
N VAL A 103 -17.32 -0.10 -6.57
CA VAL A 103 -16.92 -1.26 -5.76
C VAL A 103 -17.18 -2.53 -6.54
N ILE A 104 -16.16 -3.39 -6.63
CA ILE A 104 -16.27 -4.74 -7.15
C ILE A 104 -16.36 -5.70 -5.95
N PRO A 105 -17.57 -6.11 -5.54
CA PRO A 105 -17.74 -7.00 -4.39
C PRO A 105 -17.20 -8.40 -4.71
N ASN A 106 -16.60 -9.07 -3.72
CA ASN A 106 -16.23 -10.49 -3.79
C ASN A 106 -17.27 -11.34 -3.04
N ASN A 107 -17.52 -10.97 -1.78
CA ASN A 107 -18.56 -11.55 -0.94
C ASN A 107 -19.04 -10.49 0.08
N ILE A 108 -19.96 -10.87 0.96
CA ILE A 108 -20.60 -9.94 1.92
C ILE A 108 -19.58 -9.27 2.87
N GLU A 109 -18.38 -9.85 3.04
CA GLU A 109 -17.34 -9.32 3.93
C GLU A 109 -16.12 -8.75 3.19
N ASN A 110 -15.97 -9.00 1.89
CA ASN A 110 -14.75 -8.68 1.13
C ASN A 110 -15.05 -8.07 -0.24
N TYR A 111 -14.20 -7.15 -0.68
CA TYR A 111 -14.18 -6.61 -2.05
C TYR A 111 -12.94 -7.12 -2.80
N ILE A 112 -13.07 -7.30 -4.12
CA ILE A 112 -11.92 -7.54 -5.00
C ILE A 112 -11.13 -6.23 -5.17
N SER A 113 -11.86 -5.14 -5.42
CA SER A 113 -11.33 -3.80 -5.60
C SER A 113 -12.41 -2.77 -5.34
N PHE A 114 -12.01 -1.57 -4.93
CA PHE A 114 -12.84 -0.39 -5.08
C PHE A 114 -12.02 0.73 -5.70
N SER A 115 -12.68 1.63 -6.41
CA SER A 115 -12.03 2.74 -7.08
C SER A 115 -12.70 4.06 -6.74
N ILE A 116 -11.88 5.11 -6.64
CA ILE A 116 -12.31 6.48 -6.41
C ILE A 116 -11.97 7.26 -7.67
N ARG A 117 -13.02 7.70 -8.38
CA ARG A 117 -12.89 8.49 -9.61
C ARG A 117 -13.41 9.90 -9.36
N ARG A 118 -12.71 10.90 -9.92
CA ARG A 118 -13.29 12.24 -10.07
C ARG A 118 -13.99 12.34 -11.43
N LYS A 119 -15.20 12.90 -11.47
CA LYS A 119 -15.94 13.08 -12.74
C LYS A 119 -15.18 13.91 -13.78
N GLU A 120 -14.40 14.89 -13.31
CA GLU A 120 -13.66 15.83 -14.15
C GLU A 120 -12.18 15.45 -14.38
N ASN A 121 -11.68 14.38 -13.74
CA ASN A 121 -10.27 13.98 -13.85
C ASN A 121 -10.16 12.51 -14.27
N PRO A 122 -9.43 12.19 -15.35
CA PRO A 122 -9.28 10.80 -15.81
C PRO A 122 -8.50 9.92 -14.82
N VAL A 123 -7.81 10.50 -13.83
CA VAL A 123 -7.06 9.76 -12.82
C VAL A 123 -8.03 9.11 -11.82
N THR A 124 -8.12 7.79 -11.93
CA THR A 124 -8.84 6.92 -11.00
C THR A 124 -7.85 6.34 -10.00
N LEU A 125 -8.18 6.40 -8.71
CA LEU A 125 -7.46 5.66 -7.68
C LEU A 125 -8.12 4.30 -7.53
N GLN A 126 -7.34 3.23 -7.61
CA GLN A 126 -7.84 1.87 -7.51
C GLN A 126 -7.17 1.16 -6.33
N PHE A 127 -8.00 0.64 -5.42
CA PHE A 127 -7.54 -0.20 -4.33
C PHE A 127 -7.62 -1.64 -4.76
N VAL A 128 -6.51 -2.35 -4.67
CA VAL A 128 -6.43 -3.77 -5.04
C VAL A 128 -5.92 -4.55 -3.84
N ASN A 129 -6.45 -5.75 -3.65
CA ASN A 129 -6.04 -6.63 -2.57
C ASN A 129 -4.80 -7.44 -2.99
N SER A 130 -3.65 -7.17 -2.38
CA SER A 130 -2.39 -7.87 -2.67
C SER A 130 -2.46 -9.39 -2.48
N PHE A 131 -3.34 -9.87 -1.59
CA PHE A 131 -3.55 -11.30 -1.35
C PHE A 131 -4.17 -12.03 -2.55
N GLN A 132 -4.82 -11.29 -3.48
CA GLN A 132 -5.33 -11.85 -4.75
C GLN A 132 -4.21 -12.16 -5.76
N PHE A 133 -2.99 -11.66 -5.50
CA PHE A 133 -1.79 -11.97 -6.27
C PHE A 133 -0.85 -12.88 -5.50
N LEU A 134 -0.73 -12.64 -4.20
CA LEU A 134 0.25 -13.26 -3.31
C LEU A 134 -0.49 -13.94 -2.16
N ASN A 135 -1.04 -15.12 -2.43
CA ASN A 135 -1.98 -15.85 -1.56
C ASN A 135 -1.31 -16.53 -0.34
N THR A 136 -0.30 -15.91 0.24
CA THR A 136 0.43 -16.41 1.40
C THR A 136 0.79 -15.26 2.35
N SER A 137 1.25 -15.58 3.55
CA SER A 137 1.63 -14.57 4.54
C SER A 137 2.80 -13.71 4.07
N LEU A 138 2.82 -12.43 4.45
CA LEU A 138 3.95 -11.53 4.19
C LEU A 138 5.30 -12.11 4.63
N GLN A 139 5.34 -12.80 5.78
CA GLN A 139 6.56 -13.44 6.28
C GLN A 139 7.13 -14.44 5.27
N LYS A 140 6.31 -15.39 4.80
CA LYS A 140 6.70 -16.36 3.77
C LYS A 140 7.15 -15.68 2.47
N LEU A 141 6.52 -14.58 2.08
CA LEU A 141 6.92 -13.84 0.87
C LEU A 141 8.30 -13.20 1.02
N VAL A 142 8.58 -12.63 2.19
CA VAL A 142 9.86 -12.00 2.51
C VAL A 142 10.98 -13.04 2.61
N GLU A 143 10.73 -14.19 3.24
CA GLU A 143 11.70 -15.28 3.36
C GLU A 143 12.08 -15.91 2.01
N ASN A 144 11.17 -15.86 1.02
CA ASN A 144 11.43 -16.37 -0.33
C ASN A 144 12.17 -15.38 -1.25
N LEU A 145 12.41 -14.14 -0.81
CA LEU A 145 13.12 -13.14 -1.59
C LEU A 145 14.58 -13.03 -1.15
N ASP A 146 15.48 -12.94 -2.12
CA ASP A 146 16.89 -12.65 -1.85
C ASP A 146 17.06 -11.26 -1.23
N HIS A 147 17.98 -11.12 -0.28
CA HIS A 147 18.22 -9.88 0.45
C HIS A 147 18.58 -8.68 -0.45
N SER A 148 19.17 -8.92 -1.64
CA SER A 148 19.46 -7.86 -2.62
C SER A 148 18.20 -7.25 -3.26
N LYS A 149 17.07 -7.95 -3.19
CA LYS A 149 15.79 -7.55 -3.80
C LYS A 149 14.99 -6.55 -2.98
N PHE A 150 15.44 -6.23 -1.75
CA PHE A 150 14.79 -5.28 -0.85
C PHE A 150 15.25 -3.83 -1.09
N SER A 151 15.19 -3.35 -2.33
CA SER A 151 15.69 -2.03 -2.72
C SER A 151 14.93 -0.88 -2.06
N ILE A 152 13.63 -1.04 -1.80
CA ILE A 152 12.80 0.00 -1.17
C ILE A 152 13.15 0.09 0.30
N MET A 153 13.24 -1.04 1.01
CA MET A 153 13.77 -1.10 2.38
C MET A 153 15.13 -0.42 2.47
N GLN A 154 16.01 -0.65 1.49
CA GLN A 154 17.31 -0.01 1.49
C GLN A 154 17.25 1.52 1.37
N SER A 155 16.32 2.03 0.55
CA SER A 155 16.11 3.46 0.36
C SER A 155 15.43 4.13 1.57
N CYS A 156 14.56 3.40 2.27
CA CYS A 156 13.74 3.94 3.37
C CYS A 156 14.44 3.88 4.73
N PHE A 157 15.44 3.00 4.89
CA PHE A 157 16.20 2.85 6.13
C PHE A 157 17.70 2.82 5.87
N SER A 158 18.41 3.80 6.43
CA SER A 158 19.88 3.85 6.41
C SER A 158 20.53 3.18 7.63
N SER A 159 19.74 2.58 8.52
CA SER A 159 20.23 1.98 9.77
C SER A 159 21.06 0.71 9.51
N PRO A 160 22.18 0.48 10.25
CA PRO A 160 22.92 -0.78 10.21
C PRO A 160 22.09 -1.98 10.69
N HIS A 161 21.06 -1.72 11.51
CA HIS A 161 20.15 -2.73 12.04
C HIS A 161 18.97 -3.06 11.12
N ARG A 162 18.94 -2.52 9.90
CA ARG A 162 17.86 -2.74 8.92
C ARG A 162 17.57 -4.21 8.63
N HIS A 163 18.56 -5.09 8.75
CA HIS A 163 18.37 -6.54 8.58
C HIS A 163 17.35 -7.12 9.57
N LEU A 164 17.15 -6.50 10.74
CA LEU A 164 16.12 -6.90 11.69
C LEU A 164 14.70 -6.61 11.16
N LEU A 165 14.55 -5.65 10.24
CA LEU A 165 13.27 -5.28 9.63
C LEU A 165 12.92 -6.15 8.41
N LEU A 166 13.80 -7.08 8.02
CA LEU A 166 13.53 -8.07 6.96
C LEU A 166 12.79 -9.30 7.49
N LYS A 167 12.24 -9.20 8.70
CA LYS A 167 11.31 -10.17 9.27
C LYS A 167 10.01 -9.42 9.58
N LYS A 168 8.89 -10.14 9.50
CA LYS A 168 7.61 -9.58 9.89
C LYS A 168 7.69 -9.15 11.37
N GLY A 169 7.24 -7.94 11.68
CA GLY A 169 7.24 -7.44 13.04
C GLY A 169 6.33 -8.26 13.96
N ILE A 170 6.68 -8.32 15.24
CA ILE A 170 5.89 -8.98 16.28
C ILE A 170 5.08 -7.89 16.99
N TYR A 171 3.76 -8.02 17.05
CA TYR A 171 2.89 -6.94 17.53
C TYR A 171 1.82 -7.44 18.51
N PRO A 172 1.66 -6.81 19.69
CA PRO A 172 0.73 -7.29 20.72
C PRO A 172 -0.67 -6.70 20.50
N TYR A 173 -1.39 -7.21 19.50
CA TYR A 173 -2.68 -6.67 19.05
C TYR A 173 -3.73 -6.52 20.15
N GLU A 174 -3.88 -7.54 21.01
CA GLU A 174 -4.88 -7.52 22.09
C GLU A 174 -4.48 -6.59 23.23
N TYR A 175 -3.18 -6.45 23.48
CA TYR A 175 -2.66 -5.55 24.50
C TYR A 175 -2.91 -4.08 24.14
N MET A 176 -2.82 -3.74 22.85
CA MET A 176 -3.00 -2.40 22.30
C MET A 176 -4.49 -2.00 22.22
N SER A 177 -5.14 -2.05 23.38
CA SER A 177 -6.59 -1.85 23.55
C SER A 177 -7.01 -0.39 23.74
N SER A 178 -6.08 0.52 24.02
CA SER A 178 -6.35 1.95 24.20
C SER A 178 -5.19 2.82 23.71
N PHE A 179 -5.47 4.09 23.39
CA PHE A 179 -4.44 5.05 22.99
C PHE A 179 -3.42 5.34 24.11
N SER A 180 -3.80 5.23 25.38
CA SER A 180 -2.88 5.40 26.50
C SER A 180 -1.75 4.37 26.49
N LYS A 181 -1.95 3.19 25.87
CA LYS A 181 -0.91 2.18 25.71
C LYS A 181 0.27 2.68 24.88
N PHE A 182 0.07 3.59 23.94
CA PHE A 182 1.16 4.13 23.12
C PHE A 182 2.19 4.90 23.93
N GLU A 183 1.82 5.43 25.10
CA GLU A 183 2.73 6.17 25.99
C GLU A 183 3.57 5.24 26.88
N GLU A 184 3.25 3.93 26.92
CA GLU A 184 4.02 2.98 27.72
C GLU A 184 5.44 2.80 27.17
N THR A 185 6.42 2.81 28.07
CA THR A 185 7.86 2.83 27.73
C THR A 185 8.51 1.45 27.81
N GLN A 186 7.74 0.39 28.00
CA GLN A 186 8.24 -0.99 28.07
C GLN A 186 7.43 -1.87 27.13
N LEU A 187 8.06 -2.90 26.57
CA LEU A 187 7.31 -3.95 25.88
C LEU A 187 6.45 -4.68 26.91
N PRO A 188 5.20 -5.04 26.55
CA PRO A 188 4.37 -5.85 27.42
C PRO A 188 4.98 -7.24 27.58
N PRO A 189 4.63 -7.98 28.64
CA PRO A 189 5.13 -9.33 28.84
C PRO A 189 4.76 -10.23 27.65
N ARG A 190 5.57 -11.26 27.38
CA ARG A 190 5.34 -12.20 26.27
C ARG A 190 3.92 -12.79 26.25
N SER A 191 3.33 -13.04 27.42
CA SER A 191 1.94 -13.53 27.54
C SER A 191 0.89 -12.59 26.93
N ALA A 192 1.18 -11.29 26.81
CA ALA A 192 0.30 -10.30 26.21
C ALA A 192 0.35 -10.25 24.68
N PHE A 193 1.22 -11.04 24.04
CA PHE A 193 1.28 -11.20 22.59
C PHE A 193 0.39 -12.34 22.06
N HIS A 194 -0.50 -12.85 22.90
CA HIS A 194 -1.51 -13.82 22.49
C HIS A 194 -2.40 -13.26 21.37
N SER A 195 -2.71 -14.10 20.39
CA SER A 195 -3.59 -13.73 19.27
C SER A 195 -4.80 -14.65 19.23
N SER A 196 -5.98 -14.11 19.53
CA SER A 196 -7.27 -14.80 19.44
C SER A 196 -7.64 -15.26 18.02
N LEU A 197 -6.92 -14.81 16.98
CA LEU A 197 -7.11 -15.30 15.61
C LEU A 197 -6.51 -16.70 15.39
N VAL A 198 -5.38 -16.98 16.06
CA VAL A 198 -4.68 -18.28 15.96
C VAL A 198 -4.75 -19.07 17.26
N ASN A 199 -5.29 -18.46 18.33
CA ASN A 199 -5.35 -18.99 19.69
C ASN A 199 -4.01 -19.50 20.21
N GLU A 200 -2.94 -18.81 19.82
CA GLU A 200 -1.56 -19.15 20.13
C GLU A 200 -0.80 -17.91 20.60
N GLY A 201 0.17 -18.12 21.48
CA GLY A 201 1.17 -17.11 21.86
C GLY A 201 2.34 -17.08 20.88
N ILE A 202 3.28 -16.17 21.12
CA ILE A 202 4.52 -16.08 20.34
C ILE A 202 5.62 -16.96 20.95
N SER A 203 6.58 -17.37 20.13
CA SER A 203 7.75 -18.10 20.60
C SER A 203 8.69 -17.22 21.44
N GLU A 204 9.62 -17.82 22.18
CA GLU A 204 10.67 -17.05 22.88
C GLU A 204 11.54 -16.27 21.88
N ALA A 205 11.90 -16.89 20.76
CA ALA A 205 12.71 -16.26 19.71
C ALA A 205 12.01 -15.04 19.09
N ASP A 206 10.68 -15.08 18.92
CA ASP A 206 9.91 -13.93 18.43
C ASP A 206 9.90 -12.79 19.43
N TYR A 207 9.77 -13.11 20.73
CA TYR A 207 9.80 -12.10 21.78
C TYR A 207 11.19 -11.47 21.93
N GLU A 208 12.26 -12.27 21.90
CA GLU A 208 13.64 -11.78 21.83
C GLU A 208 13.87 -10.89 20.61
N HIS A 209 13.31 -11.26 19.46
CA HIS A 209 13.37 -10.42 18.26
C HIS A 209 12.68 -9.07 18.47
N ALA A 210 11.49 -9.04 19.07
CA ALA A 210 10.80 -7.79 19.42
C ALA A 210 11.62 -6.90 20.35
N GLN A 211 12.27 -7.49 21.36
CA GLN A 211 13.18 -6.80 22.28
C GLN A 211 14.41 -6.24 21.55
N ASN A 212 15.02 -7.02 20.66
CA ASN A 212 16.16 -6.59 19.86
C ASN A 212 15.80 -5.43 18.92
N VAL A 213 14.66 -5.49 18.24
CA VAL A 213 14.16 -4.38 17.41
C VAL A 213 13.98 -3.12 18.26
N ARG A 214 13.32 -3.22 19.41
CA ARG A 214 13.14 -2.09 20.33
C ARG A 214 14.48 -1.46 20.74
N LYS A 215 15.45 -2.29 21.12
CA LYS A 215 16.78 -1.84 21.56
C LYS A 215 17.58 -1.20 20.42
N CYS A 216 17.69 -1.88 19.28
CA CYS A 216 18.51 -1.44 18.14
C CYS A 216 17.97 -0.20 17.43
N PHE A 217 16.67 0.06 17.52
CA PHE A 217 16.04 1.26 16.97
C PHE A 217 15.74 2.33 18.03
N GLU A 218 16.26 2.15 19.26
CA GLU A 218 16.16 3.11 20.37
C GLU A 218 14.71 3.58 20.65
N ILE A 219 13.77 2.66 20.51
CA ILE A 219 12.34 2.96 20.57
C ILE A 219 11.97 3.35 22.00
N LYS A 220 11.33 4.51 22.17
CA LYS A 220 11.05 5.09 23.49
C LYS A 220 9.75 4.60 24.10
N ASN A 221 8.72 4.40 23.28
CA ASN A 221 7.41 3.98 23.74
C ASN A 221 6.72 3.03 22.75
N LEU A 222 5.56 2.48 23.13
CA LEU A 222 4.79 1.58 22.26
C LEU A 222 4.19 2.31 21.05
N GLY A 223 4.07 3.63 21.10
CA GLY A 223 3.75 4.47 19.95
C GLY A 223 4.80 4.36 18.84
N GLU A 224 6.05 4.68 19.14
CA GLU A 224 7.15 4.54 18.18
C GLU A 224 7.32 3.09 17.71
N TYR A 225 7.04 2.11 18.59
CA TYR A 225 7.03 0.69 18.22
C TYR A 225 5.95 0.39 17.17
N HIS A 226 4.72 0.90 17.39
CA HIS A 226 3.62 0.79 16.43
C HIS A 226 3.96 1.44 15.11
N ASP A 227 4.52 2.66 15.13
CA ASP A 227 4.85 3.41 13.91
C ASP A 227 5.90 2.66 13.08
N LEU A 228 6.92 2.09 13.74
CA LEU A 228 7.91 1.25 13.07
C LEU A 228 7.29 -0.04 12.51
N TYR A 229 6.40 -0.68 13.26
CA TYR A 229 5.69 -1.89 12.84
C TYR A 229 4.90 -1.65 11.54
N VAL A 230 3.98 -0.67 11.54
CA VAL A 230 3.12 -0.40 10.37
C VAL A 230 3.94 0.09 9.17
N LYS A 231 5.00 0.88 9.42
CA LYS A 231 5.91 1.34 8.38
C LYS A 231 6.64 0.17 7.71
N THR A 232 7.15 -0.76 8.52
CA THR A 232 7.92 -1.91 8.05
C THR A 232 7.06 -2.85 7.22
N ASP A 233 5.84 -3.16 7.67
CA ASP A 233 4.90 -4.03 6.93
C ASP A 233 4.60 -3.47 5.52
N VAL A 234 4.38 -2.15 5.39
CA VAL A 234 4.13 -1.50 4.09
C VAL A 234 5.36 -1.55 3.19
N ILE A 235 6.56 -1.32 3.73
CA ILE A 235 7.81 -1.36 2.97
C ILE A 235 8.10 -2.78 2.48
N LEU A 236 7.96 -3.79 3.35
CA LEU A 236 8.17 -5.19 2.98
C LEU A 236 7.19 -5.62 1.89
N LEU A 237 5.90 -5.29 2.04
CA LEU A 237 4.91 -5.59 1.02
C LEU A 237 5.22 -4.87 -0.30
N SER A 238 5.75 -3.64 -0.23
CA SER A 238 6.18 -2.87 -1.41
C SER A 238 7.34 -3.54 -2.15
N ASP A 239 8.39 -3.98 -1.43
CA ASP A 239 9.50 -4.71 -2.04
C ASP A 239 9.01 -6.02 -2.67
N VAL A 240 8.17 -6.79 -1.95
CA VAL A 240 7.59 -8.03 -2.48
C VAL A 240 6.79 -7.77 -3.75
N PHE A 241 5.90 -6.78 -3.73
CA PHE A 241 5.03 -6.48 -4.86
C PHE A 241 5.79 -5.94 -6.06
N GLU A 242 6.81 -5.10 -5.87
CA GLU A 242 7.65 -4.60 -6.97
C GLU A 242 8.50 -5.72 -7.60
N ASN A 243 8.93 -6.72 -6.81
CA ASN A 243 9.58 -7.91 -7.35
C ASN A 243 8.59 -8.77 -8.14
N PHE A 244 7.37 -8.96 -7.65
CA PHE A 244 6.30 -9.64 -8.38
C PHE A 244 5.97 -8.93 -9.70
N ARG A 245 5.85 -7.59 -9.67
CA ARG A 245 5.61 -6.75 -10.84
C ARG A 245 6.70 -6.89 -11.91
N LYS A 246 7.97 -6.90 -11.50
CA LYS A 246 9.10 -7.17 -12.41
C LYS A 246 9.02 -8.58 -13.01
N LEU A 247 8.66 -9.56 -12.19
CA LEU A 247 8.48 -10.95 -12.64
C LEU A 247 7.36 -11.03 -13.69
N THR A 248 6.17 -10.50 -13.41
CA THR A 248 5.05 -10.55 -14.35
C THR A 248 5.34 -9.82 -15.66
N GLN A 249 6.05 -8.68 -15.57
CA GLN A 249 6.48 -7.94 -16.75
C GLN A 249 7.44 -8.76 -17.60
N ASN A 250 8.41 -9.45 -16.97
CA ASN A 250 9.39 -10.25 -17.69
C ASN A 250 8.80 -11.50 -18.34
N PHE A 251 7.91 -12.21 -17.64
CA PHE A 251 7.36 -13.49 -18.10
C PHE A 251 6.11 -13.35 -18.97
N TYR A 252 5.24 -12.39 -18.66
CA TYR A 252 3.94 -12.23 -19.33
C TYR A 252 3.82 -10.93 -20.13
N GLN A 253 4.81 -10.03 -20.06
CA GLN A 253 4.71 -8.68 -20.62
C GLN A 253 3.53 -7.88 -20.06
N LEU A 254 3.11 -8.21 -18.84
CA LEU A 254 2.01 -7.58 -18.12
C LEU A 254 2.51 -6.95 -16.82
N ASP A 255 2.08 -5.71 -16.59
CA ASP A 255 2.31 -5.01 -15.33
C ASP A 255 1.23 -5.40 -14.31
N ALA A 256 1.63 -6.11 -13.25
CA ALA A 256 0.73 -6.52 -12.17
C ALA A 256 -0.03 -5.36 -11.51
N ALA A 257 0.54 -4.14 -11.51
CA ALA A 257 -0.13 -2.96 -10.94
C ALA A 257 -1.34 -2.50 -11.77
N HIS A 258 -1.49 -2.99 -13.01
CA HIS A 258 -2.65 -2.73 -13.88
C HIS A 258 -3.67 -3.88 -13.88
N MET A 259 -3.51 -4.85 -12.99
CA MET A 259 -4.37 -6.02 -12.87
C MET A 259 -5.17 -5.97 -11.57
N LEU A 260 -6.29 -6.71 -11.53
CA LEU A 260 -7.16 -6.83 -10.34
C LEU A 260 -6.87 -8.09 -9.52
N THR A 261 -6.45 -9.15 -10.19
CA THR A 261 -6.09 -10.45 -9.64
C THR A 261 -4.89 -10.99 -10.42
N SER A 262 -4.22 -12.02 -9.91
CA SER A 262 -3.23 -12.74 -10.72
C SER A 262 -3.86 -13.15 -12.06
N PRO A 263 -3.14 -13.03 -13.20
CA PRO A 263 -3.54 -13.76 -14.39
C PRO A 263 -3.67 -15.23 -13.99
N GLY A 264 -4.73 -15.90 -14.46
CA GLY A 264 -4.82 -17.35 -14.31
C GLY A 264 -3.56 -17.96 -14.90
N LEU A 265 -2.70 -18.50 -14.04
CA LEU A 265 -1.53 -19.25 -14.45
C LEU A 265 -2.09 -20.53 -15.10
N PRO A 266 -1.86 -20.78 -16.40
CA PRO A 266 -2.14 -22.09 -16.97
C PRO A 266 -1.27 -23.18 -16.32
#